data_AF-A0A4Q0MGC1-F1
#
_entry.id   AF-A0A4Q0MGC1-F1
#
_cell.length_a   1.000
_cell.length_b   1.000
_cell.length_c   1.000
_cell.angle_alpha   90.00
_cell.angle_beta   90.00
_cell.angle_gamma   90.00
#
_symmetry.space_group_name_H-M   'P 1'
#
loop_
_entity.id
_entity.type
_entity.pdbx_description
1 polymer ?
#
loop_
_entity_poly.entity_id
_entity_poly.type
_entity_poly.pdbx_seq_one_letter_code
_entity_poly.pdbx_strand_id
1 'polypeptide(L)'
;MIPDFAPGEATYDLIRKVEEAPGGVNDALIVALIEYCQSQNYRYLNLGLAPLSGIDQGKDLPEKTLKFVYEKLQQFRHYRGLRDFKEKFGPVWHNKYLIYQHHYDLISLPKALNKVMKP
;
A
#
# COMPACT_ATOMS: atom_id res chain seq x y z
N MET A 1 17.83 0.78 4.58
CA MET A 1 16.85 1.86 4.74
C MET A 1 17.06 2.84 3.62
N ILE A 2 16.02 3.08 2.82
CA ILE A 2 16.08 4.04 1.73
C ILE A 2 15.61 5.37 2.33
N PRO A 3 16.42 6.45 2.26
CA PRO A 3 15.92 7.78 2.57
C PRO A 3 14.73 8.04 1.67
N ASP A 4 13.56 8.31 2.24
CA ASP A 4 12.44 8.74 1.42
C ASP A 4 12.74 10.14 0.87
N PHE A 5 12.11 10.50 -0.25
CA PHE A 5 12.27 11.84 -0.84
C PHE A 5 11.68 12.95 0.06
N ALA A 6 10.92 12.58 1.10
CA ALA A 6 10.39 13.47 2.11
C ALA A 6 11.34 13.62 3.32
N PRO A 7 11.68 14.85 3.74
CA PRO A 7 12.54 15.08 4.91
C PRO A 7 11.98 14.44 6.19
N GLY A 8 12.81 13.68 6.89
CA GLY A 8 12.45 13.04 8.16
C GLY A 8 11.54 11.81 8.01
N GLU A 9 11.35 11.32 6.79
CA GLU A 9 10.65 10.08 6.49
C GLU A 9 11.63 9.01 6.01
N ALA A 10 11.39 7.79 6.48
CA ALA A 10 12.09 6.61 6.00
C ALA A 10 11.12 5.68 5.28
N THR A 11 11.65 4.86 4.39
CA THR A 11 10.87 3.83 3.69
C THR A 11 11.66 2.54 3.49
N TYR A 12 10.95 1.50 3.10
CA TYR A 12 11.51 0.21 2.71
C TYR A 12 10.94 -0.20 1.35
N ASP A 13 11.70 -1.00 0.62
CA ASP A 13 11.29 -1.51 -0.69
C ASP A 13 10.75 -2.95 -0.56
N LEU A 14 11.62 -3.86 -0.13
CA LEU A 14 11.29 -5.29 -0.04
C LEU A 14 11.10 -5.74 1.41
N ILE A 15 9.98 -6.43 1.66
CA ILE A 15 9.79 -7.29 2.83
C ILE A 15 9.73 -8.73 2.34
N ARG A 16 10.59 -9.59 2.89
CA ARG A 16 10.69 -11.01 2.53
C ARG A 16 10.85 -11.84 3.79
N LYS A 17 10.30 -13.05 3.76
CA LYS A 17 10.49 -14.06 4.79
C LYS A 17 10.87 -15.38 4.14
N VAL A 18 11.62 -16.20 4.85
CA VAL A 18 11.85 -17.60 4.47
C VAL A 18 10.61 -18.44 4.77
N GLU A 19 10.51 -19.62 4.16
CA GLU A 19 9.32 -20.48 4.25
C GLU A 19 9.10 -21.01 5.68
N GLU A 20 10.20 -21.29 6.37
CA GLU A 20 10.24 -21.80 7.75
C GLU A 20 10.01 -20.70 8.79
N ALA A 21 9.85 -19.44 8.37
CA ALA A 21 9.69 -18.33 9.30
C ALA A 21 8.36 -18.45 10.07
N PRO A 22 8.37 -18.23 11.40
CA PRO A 22 7.17 -18.37 12.21
C PRO A 22 6.08 -17.38 11.81
N GLY A 23 4.84 -17.70 12.19
CA GLY A 23 3.70 -16.80 12.04
C GLY A 23 3.97 -15.45 12.71
N GLY A 24 3.59 -14.35 12.05
CA GLY A 24 3.77 -13.00 12.58
C GLY A 24 5.17 -12.38 12.41
N VAL A 25 6.12 -13.07 11.76
CA VAL A 25 7.49 -12.53 11.57
C VAL A 25 7.52 -11.15 10.89
N ASN A 26 6.64 -10.91 9.91
CA ASN A 26 6.56 -9.62 9.23
C ASN A 26 6.04 -8.51 10.17
N ASP A 27 5.14 -8.85 11.10
CA ASP A 27 4.63 -7.90 12.07
C ASP A 27 5.76 -7.48 13.02
N ALA A 28 6.49 -8.46 13.55
CA ALA A 28 7.67 -8.22 14.40
C ALA A 28 8.77 -7.43 13.67
N LEU A 29 9.01 -7.73 12.39
CA LEU A 29 9.99 -7.01 11.57
C LEU A 29 9.62 -5.53 11.39
N ILE A 30 8.34 -5.22 11.15
CA ILE A 30 7.88 -3.83 11.05
C ILE A 30 8.02 -3.11 12.39
N VAL A 31 7.67 -3.76 13.52
CA VAL A 31 7.85 -3.16 14.85
C VAL A 31 9.33 -2.82 15.10
N ALA A 32 10.23 -3.77 14.85
CA ALA A 32 11.67 -3.54 14.99
C ALA A 32 12.18 -2.44 14.05
N LEU A 33 11.63 -2.35 12.83
CA LEU A 33 11.95 -1.28 11.89
C LEU A 33 11.50 0.09 12.41
N ILE A 34 10.30 0.19 13.00
CA ILE A 34 9.79 1.42 13.60
C ILE A 34 10.72 1.87 14.75
N GLU A 35 11.10 0.97 15.65
CA GLU A 35 12.04 1.26 16.75
C GLU A 35 13.40 1.73 16.22
N TYR A 36 13.92 1.05 15.20
CA TYR A 36 15.16 1.46 14.54
C TYR A 36 15.04 2.86 13.96
N CYS A 37 13.96 3.18 13.22
CA CYS A 37 13.74 4.49 12.64
C CYS A 37 13.70 5.60 13.71
N GLN A 38 13.04 5.35 14.84
CA GLN A 38 13.01 6.27 15.97
C GLN A 38 14.40 6.52 16.53
N SER A 39 15.23 5.48 16.69
CA SER A 39 16.62 5.62 17.16
C SER A 39 17.49 6.48 16.22
N GLN A 40 17.13 6.53 14.93
CA GLN A 40 17.82 7.31 13.90
C GLN A 40 17.18 8.70 13.69
N ASN A 41 16.26 9.12 14.57
CA ASN A 41 15.54 10.40 14.51
C ASN A 41 14.62 10.59 13.29
N TYR A 42 14.15 9.51 12.65
CA TYR A 42 13.06 9.62 11.68
C TYR A 42 11.74 9.87 12.40
N ARG A 43 10.91 10.73 11.82
CA ARG A 43 9.57 11.06 12.35
C ARG A 43 8.49 10.18 11.76
N TYR A 44 8.69 9.73 10.52
CA TYR A 44 7.71 8.94 9.78
C TYR A 44 8.37 7.72 9.16
N LEU A 45 7.61 6.62 9.14
CA LEU A 45 7.91 5.43 8.36
C LEU A 45 6.81 5.26 7.32
N ASN A 46 7.16 5.38 6.05
CA ASN A 46 6.28 5.11 4.93
C ASN A 46 6.16 3.59 4.72
N LEU A 47 4.98 3.04 5.02
CA LEU A 47 4.68 1.62 4.84
C LEU A 47 4.38 1.25 3.37
N GLY A 48 4.43 2.22 2.45
CA GLY A 48 4.11 2.06 1.05
C GLY A 48 2.61 2.05 0.74
N LEU A 49 2.28 1.87 -0.54
CA LEU A 49 0.91 1.95 -1.06
C LEU A 49 0.01 0.76 -0.66
N ALA A 50 -1.27 1.01 -0.38
CA ALA A 50 -2.33 -0.01 -0.37
C ALA A 50 -3.36 0.36 -1.47
N PRO A 51 -3.25 -0.19 -2.68
CA PRO A 51 -3.98 0.29 -3.85
C PRO A 51 -5.50 0.17 -3.67
N LEU A 52 -6.23 1.17 -4.21
CA LEU A 52 -7.70 1.22 -4.26
C LEU A 52 -8.41 1.22 -2.90
N SER A 53 -7.69 1.08 -1.78
CA SER A 53 -8.26 1.02 -0.43
C SER A 53 -8.88 2.34 0.06
N GLY A 54 -8.59 3.46 -0.60
CA GLY A 54 -9.11 4.79 -0.26
C GLY A 54 -10.31 5.25 -1.11
N ILE A 55 -10.96 4.36 -1.87
CA ILE A 55 -12.16 4.71 -2.65
C ILE A 55 -13.40 4.60 -1.76
N ASP A 56 -13.83 5.71 -1.16
CA ASP A 56 -14.92 5.72 -0.17
C ASP A 56 -16.31 5.50 -0.78
N GLN A 57 -16.84 6.43 -1.60
CA GLN A 57 -18.18 6.28 -2.22
C GLN A 57 -18.20 6.41 -3.74
N GLY A 58 -17.06 6.73 -4.37
CA GLY A 58 -16.95 6.97 -5.79
C GLY A 58 -17.79 8.18 -6.26
N LYS A 59 -17.11 9.23 -6.72
CA LYS A 59 -17.76 10.48 -7.14
C LYS A 59 -18.53 10.33 -8.44
N ASP A 60 -18.06 9.46 -9.33
CA ASP A 60 -18.62 9.22 -10.66
C ASP A 60 -18.76 7.72 -10.94
N LEU A 61 -19.33 7.38 -12.11
CA LEU A 61 -19.52 5.99 -12.51
C LEU A 61 -18.19 5.20 -12.54
N PRO A 62 -17.08 5.72 -13.11
CA PRO A 62 -15.79 5.05 -13.04
C PRO A 62 -15.29 4.74 -11.63
N GLU A 63 -15.29 5.71 -10.71
CA GLU A 63 -14.84 5.45 -9.33
C GLU A 63 -15.73 4.43 -8.63
N LYS A 64 -17.06 4.47 -8.85
CA LYS A 64 -18.00 3.47 -8.32
C LYS A 64 -17.72 2.08 -8.88
N THR A 65 -17.42 1.97 -10.17
CA THR A 65 -17.02 0.71 -10.80
C THR A 65 -15.71 0.18 -10.20
N LEU A 66 -14.71 1.04 -10.00
CA LEU A 66 -13.44 0.66 -9.38
C LEU A 66 -13.61 0.19 -7.94
N LYS A 67 -14.45 0.87 -7.15
CA LYS A 67 -14.80 0.43 -5.80
C LYS A 67 -15.42 -0.96 -5.81
N PHE A 68 -16.44 -1.18 -6.66
CA PHE A 68 -17.10 -2.47 -6.78
C PHE A 68 -16.10 -3.58 -7.16
N VAL A 69 -15.23 -3.30 -8.12
CA VAL A 69 -14.18 -4.22 -8.58
C VAL A 69 -13.21 -4.56 -7.44
N TYR A 70 -12.74 -3.55 -6.70
CA TYR A 70 -11.88 -3.71 -5.54
C TYR A 70 -12.54 -4.56 -4.45
N GLU A 71 -13.84 -4.40 -4.19
CA GLU A 71 -14.54 -5.15 -3.13
C GLU A 71 -14.86 -6.60 -3.54
N LYS A 72 -15.32 -6.80 -4.78
CA LYS A 72 -15.94 -8.06 -5.21
C LYS A 72 -15.01 -9.01 -5.94
N LEU A 73 -14.03 -8.51 -6.69
CA LEU A 73 -13.19 -9.40 -7.50
C LEU A 73 -12.05 -10.01 -6.68
N GLN A 74 -11.79 -11.30 -6.91
CA GLN A 74 -10.75 -12.05 -6.20
C GLN A 74 -9.35 -11.52 -6.49
N GLN A 75 -9.11 -11.05 -7.72
CA GLN A 75 -7.82 -10.54 -8.15
C GLN A 75 -7.36 -9.28 -7.40
N PHE A 76 -8.20 -8.66 -6.56
CA PHE A 76 -7.85 -7.50 -5.71
C PHE A 76 -7.81 -7.84 -4.22
N ARG A 77 -8.03 -9.11 -3.84
CA ARG A 77 -8.01 -9.56 -2.43
C ARG A 77 -6.66 -9.30 -1.75
N HIS A 78 -5.56 -9.44 -2.49
CA HIS A 78 -4.22 -9.19 -1.97
C HIS A 78 -4.00 -7.73 -1.56
N TYR A 79 -4.63 -6.76 -2.24
CA TYR A 79 -4.59 -5.36 -1.82
C TYR A 79 -5.36 -5.10 -0.53
N ARG A 80 -6.47 -5.81 -0.31
CA ARG A 80 -7.20 -5.77 0.97
C ARG A 80 -6.34 -6.34 2.10
N GLY A 81 -5.75 -7.51 1.90
CA GLY A 81 -4.83 -8.09 2.87
C GLY A 81 -3.61 -7.20 3.16
N LEU A 82 -3.11 -6.47 2.15
CA LEU A 82 -2.02 -5.51 2.34
C LEU A 82 -2.48 -4.29 3.16
N ARG A 83 -3.70 -3.80 2.93
CA ARG A 83 -4.31 -2.74 3.74
C ARG A 83 -4.46 -3.19 5.20
N ASP A 84 -5.06 -4.36 5.42
CA ASP A 84 -5.29 -4.93 6.74
C ASP A 84 -3.97 -5.17 7.49
N PHE A 85 -2.93 -5.65 6.80
CA PHE A 85 -1.60 -5.80 7.36
C PHE A 85 -1.04 -4.47 7.89
N LYS A 86 -1.19 -3.39 7.12
CA LYS A 86 -0.68 -2.06 7.50
C LYS A 86 -1.49 -1.40 8.61
N GLU A 87 -2.80 -1.64 8.64
CA GLU A 87 -3.70 -1.09 9.66
C GLU A 87 -3.29 -1.49 11.09
N LYS A 88 -2.64 -2.65 11.25
CA LYS A 88 -2.11 -3.14 12.54
C LYS A 88 -1.19 -2.15 13.27
N PHE A 89 -0.53 -1.26 12.54
CA PHE A 89 0.44 -0.31 13.09
C PHE A 89 -0.13 1.09 13.32
N GLY A 90 -1.45 1.28 13.18
CA GLY A 90 -2.13 2.57 13.32
C GLY A 90 -1.60 3.69 12.41
N PRO A 91 -1.38 3.45 11.10
CA PRO A 91 -0.80 4.46 10.22
C PRO A 91 -1.79 5.60 9.92
N VAL A 92 -1.25 6.77 9.58
CA VAL A 92 -2.03 7.85 8.99
C VAL A 92 -2.13 7.64 7.48
N TRP A 93 -3.34 7.48 6.97
CA TRP A 93 -3.58 7.20 5.57
C TRP A 93 -3.61 8.47 4.72
N HIS A 94 -2.83 8.45 3.64
CA HIS A 94 -2.76 9.52 2.66
C HIS A 94 -3.20 9.00 1.29
N ASN A 95 -4.13 9.72 0.65
CA ASN A 95 -4.60 9.36 -0.68
C ASN A 95 -3.52 9.59 -1.72
N LYS A 96 -3.36 8.62 -2.64
CA LYS A 96 -2.58 8.75 -3.87
C LYS A 96 -3.54 8.72 -5.04
N TYR A 97 -3.34 9.63 -6.00
CA TYR A 97 -4.26 9.85 -7.11
C TYR A 97 -3.62 9.42 -8.42
N LEU A 98 -4.43 8.82 -9.30
CA LEU A 98 -4.06 8.55 -10.67
C LEU A 98 -4.58 9.67 -11.55
N ILE A 99 -3.71 10.26 -12.36
CA ILE A 99 -4.09 11.24 -13.38
C ILE A 99 -4.25 10.50 -14.70
N TYR A 100 -5.39 10.70 -15.37
CA TYR A 100 -5.73 10.10 -16.66
C TYR A 100 -6.49 11.12 -17.52
N GLN A 101 -6.54 10.90 -18.84
CA GLN A 101 -7.16 11.85 -19.78
C GLN A 101 -8.62 11.49 -20.06
N HIS A 102 -8.93 10.19 -20.14
CA HIS A 102 -10.26 9.71 -20.48
C HIS A 102 -10.69 8.55 -19.58
N HIS A 103 -12.01 8.40 -19.35
CA HIS A 103 -12.53 7.31 -18.52
C HIS A 103 -12.16 5.90 -19.01
N TYR A 104 -11.97 5.71 -20.32
CA TYR A 104 -11.56 4.43 -20.89
C TYR A 104 -10.13 4.03 -20.50
N ASP A 105 -9.28 4.97 -20.09
CA ASP A 105 -7.93 4.68 -19.58
C ASP A 105 -7.99 3.77 -18.35
N LEU A 106 -9.06 3.88 -17.55
CA LEU A 106 -9.29 3.09 -16.34
C LEU A 106 -9.55 1.61 -16.61
N ILE A 107 -9.92 1.24 -17.84
CA ILE A 107 -10.03 -0.18 -18.24
C ILE A 107 -8.66 -0.86 -18.14
N SER A 108 -7.58 -0.11 -18.41
CA SER A 108 -6.21 -0.61 -18.33
C SER A 108 -5.64 -0.63 -16.90
N LEU A 109 -6.36 -0.06 -15.93
CA LEU A 109 -5.89 0.12 -14.55
C LEU A 109 -5.35 -1.16 -13.90
N PRO A 110 -5.99 -2.34 -14.03
CA PRO A 110 -5.44 -3.55 -13.44
C PRO A 110 -4.06 -3.90 -13.99
N LYS A 111 -3.82 -3.68 -15.29
CA LYS A 111 -2.51 -3.91 -15.93
C LYS A 111 -1.49 -2.87 -15.47
N ALA A 112 -1.89 -1.60 -15.36
CA ALA A 112 -1.02 -0.52 -14.89
C ALA A 112 -0.59 -0.76 -13.42
N LEU A 113 -1.53 -1.09 -12.54
CA LEU A 113 -1.26 -1.43 -11.14
C LEU A 113 -0.33 -2.63 -11.04
N ASN A 114 -0.58 -3.71 -11.79
CA ASN A 114 0.31 -4.87 -11.80
C ASN A 114 1.72 -4.53 -12.30
N LYS A 115 1.87 -3.58 -13.24
CA LYS A 115 3.20 -3.17 -13.72
C LYS A 115 3.98 -2.38 -12.67
N VAL A 116 3.31 -1.50 -11.94
CA VAL A 116 3.93 -0.65 -10.90
C VAL A 116 4.21 -1.43 -9.62
N MET A 117 3.42 -2.46 -9.35
CA MET A 117 3.52 -3.23 -8.10
C MET A 117 4.29 -4.55 -8.23
N LYS A 118 4.77 -4.91 -9.42
CA LYS A 118 5.69 -6.04 -9.54
C LYS A 118 7.01 -5.65 -8.86
N PRO A 119 7.52 -6.48 -7.94
CA PRO A 119 8.84 -6.29 -7.35
C PRO A 119 9.96 -6.49 -8.38
#